data_AF-A0AAN7SKU9-F1
#
_entry.id   AF-A0AAN7SKU9-F1
#
_cell.length_a   1.000
_cell.length_b   1.000
_cell.length_c   1.000
_cell.angle_alpha   90.00
_cell.angle_beta   90.00
_cell.angle_gamma   90.00
#
_symmetry.space_group_name_H-M   'P 1'
#
loop_
_entity.id
_entity.type
_entity.pdbx_description
1 polymer ?
#
loop_
_entity_poly.entity_id
_entity_poly.type
_entity_poly.pdbx_seq_one_letter_code
_entity_poly.pdbx_strand_id
1 'polypeptide(L)'
;SQVIRKVLQEESSDDENIEIPTQDSSSDDDNYLEKIIEEANIEMETEREIDNTSILEGDFVLVELKGKKSARHYVAEIIKNFGEGHFEVIYMKKMLGCNKFVKCETVYEIDESDIVKKLPKPTAVGGSGRRMKQFSFPIDFMSYNM
;
A
#
# COMPACT_ATOMS: atom_id res chain seq x y z
N SER A 1 -39.77 14.70 -47.48
CA SER A 1 -40.84 14.21 -46.59
C SER A 1 -40.18 13.54 -45.39
N GLN A 2 -40.41 13.86 -44.12
CA GLN A 2 -41.37 14.71 -43.44
C GLN A 2 -40.68 15.45 -42.28
N VAL A 3 -41.19 16.64 -42.01
CA VAL A 3 -40.90 17.51 -40.86
C VAL A 3 -41.83 17.08 -39.73
N ILE A 4 -41.32 16.77 -38.54
CA ILE A 4 -42.19 16.53 -37.37
C ILE A 4 -42.39 17.85 -36.64
N ARG A 5 -43.66 18.27 -36.55
CA ARG A 5 -44.15 19.49 -35.93
C ARG A 5 -44.49 19.26 -34.45
N LYS A 6 -43.98 20.17 -33.62
CA LYS A 6 -44.54 20.85 -32.43
C LYS A 6 -45.93 20.39 -31.93
N VAL A 7 -46.05 20.12 -30.62
CA VAL A 7 -47.22 20.50 -29.79
C VAL A 7 -46.70 20.95 -28.42
N LEU A 8 -47.04 22.20 -28.07
CA LEU A 8 -46.95 22.81 -26.74
C LEU A 8 -48.18 22.40 -25.92
N GLN A 9 -48.01 22.18 -24.62
CA GLN A 9 -49.01 22.54 -23.61
C GLN A 9 -48.27 23.28 -22.49
N GLU A 10 -48.57 24.56 -22.38
CA GLU A 10 -48.23 25.42 -21.25
C GLU A 10 -49.48 25.60 -20.36
N GLU A 11 -49.20 25.99 -19.10
CA GLU A 11 -50.06 26.66 -18.10
C GLU A 11 -50.89 25.73 -17.19
N SER A 12 -50.92 25.88 -15.86
CA SER A 12 -50.96 27.11 -15.05
C SER A 12 -50.45 26.89 -13.61
N SER A 13 -49.96 28.00 -13.05
CA SER A 13 -49.58 28.40 -11.68
C SER A 13 -50.42 27.87 -10.53
N ASP A 14 -49.79 27.66 -9.37
CA ASP A 14 -50.24 28.24 -8.09
C ASP A 14 -49.09 28.27 -7.06
N ASP A 15 -49.10 29.35 -6.29
CA ASP A 15 -48.05 29.95 -5.47
C ASP A 15 -48.17 29.41 -4.02
N GLU A 16 -47.16 28.72 -3.47
CA GLU A 16 -47.06 28.53 -2.02
C GLU A 16 -45.64 28.84 -1.52
N ASN A 17 -45.58 29.99 -0.85
CA ASN A 17 -44.45 30.63 -0.21
C ASN A 17 -43.96 29.78 0.98
N ILE A 18 -42.88 29.01 0.78
CA ILE A 18 -42.22 28.29 1.87
C ILE A 18 -41.15 29.21 2.46
N GLU A 19 -41.48 29.84 3.59
CA GLU A 19 -40.52 30.56 4.43
C GLU A 19 -39.38 29.61 4.83
N ILE A 20 -38.17 29.92 4.36
CA ILE A 20 -36.95 29.20 4.75
C ILE A 20 -36.57 29.70 6.15
N PRO A 21 -36.51 28.84 7.19
CA PRO A 21 -35.96 29.25 8.47
C PRO A 21 -34.46 29.50 8.29
N THR A 22 -34.04 30.76 8.31
CA THR A 22 -32.63 31.13 8.46
C THR A 22 -32.24 30.88 9.90
N GLN A 23 -31.73 29.68 10.17
CA GLN A 23 -31.15 29.37 11.46
C GLN A 23 -29.73 29.92 11.51
N ASP A 24 -29.64 31.16 11.96
CA ASP A 24 -28.39 31.75 12.45
C ASP A 24 -28.09 31.13 13.83
N SER A 25 -26.97 30.44 13.92
CA SER A 25 -26.38 30.03 15.19
C SER A 25 -24.87 29.97 15.01
N SER A 26 -24.29 31.14 15.22
CA SER A 26 -22.98 31.32 15.85
C SER A 26 -22.73 30.26 16.93
N SER A 27 -21.68 29.48 16.72
CA SER A 27 -20.84 28.99 17.82
C SER A 27 -19.45 28.77 17.26
N ASP A 28 -18.54 29.64 17.69
CA ASP A 28 -17.10 29.41 17.63
C ASP A 28 -16.79 27.99 18.14
N ASP A 29 -16.31 27.13 17.26
CA ASP A 29 -15.43 26.02 17.66
C ASP A 29 -14.58 25.63 16.43
N ASP A 30 -13.84 26.64 15.96
CA ASP A 30 -12.66 26.38 15.16
C ASP A 30 -11.68 25.55 16.00
N ASN A 31 -11.12 24.51 15.36
CA ASN A 31 -9.85 23.86 15.72
C ASN A 31 -9.85 22.57 16.57
N TYR A 32 -10.72 21.60 16.26
CA TYR A 32 -10.51 20.20 16.73
C TYR A 32 -10.09 19.20 15.63
N LEU A 33 -10.32 19.49 14.34
CA LEU A 33 -9.93 18.57 13.27
C LEU A 33 -8.50 18.75 12.76
N GLU A 34 -7.92 19.94 12.91
CA GLU A 34 -6.57 20.24 12.40
C GLU A 34 -5.48 19.65 13.30
N LYS A 35 -5.76 19.47 14.60
CA LYS A 35 -4.81 18.93 15.58
C LYS A 35 -4.64 17.39 15.53
N ILE A 36 -5.54 16.66 14.87
CA ILE A 36 -5.41 15.19 14.72
C ILE A 36 -4.57 14.83 13.49
N ILE A 37 -4.46 15.73 12.51
CA ILE A 37 -3.72 15.49 11.27
C ILE A 37 -2.22 15.85 11.42
N GLU A 38 -1.88 16.69 12.39
CA GLU A 38 -0.50 17.15 12.61
C GLU A 38 0.39 16.14 13.37
N GLU A 39 -0.19 15.15 14.06
CA GLU A 39 0.57 14.18 14.87
C GLU A 39 0.81 12.80 14.20
N ALA A 40 0.33 12.59 12.96
CA ALA A 40 0.52 11.32 12.25
C ALA A 40 1.56 11.35 11.11
N ASN A 41 2.25 12.48 10.91
CA ASN A 41 3.46 12.55 10.10
C ASN A 41 4.68 12.10 10.91
N ILE A 42 4.58 10.94 11.55
CA ILE A 42 5.78 10.22 11.98
C ILE A 42 6.36 9.65 10.70
N GLU A 43 7.25 10.40 10.06
CA GLU A 43 8.27 9.84 9.19
C GLU A 43 9.05 8.85 10.05
N MET A 44 8.59 7.59 10.09
CA MET A 44 9.37 6.50 10.66
C MET A 44 10.57 6.33 9.74
N GLU A 45 11.63 7.07 10.05
CA GLU A 45 12.95 6.87 9.48
C GLU A 45 13.37 5.45 9.84
N THR A 46 13.05 4.54 8.91
CA THR A 46 13.33 3.14 9.07
C THR A 46 14.83 2.99 8.82
N GLU A 47 15.60 2.78 9.89
CA GLU A 47 17.05 2.62 9.83
C GLU A 47 17.40 1.54 8.78
N ARG A 48 18.10 1.96 7.71
CA ARG A 48 18.56 1.06 6.65
C ARG A 48 19.79 0.32 7.13
N GLU A 49 19.60 -0.91 7.56
CA GLU A 49 20.68 -1.85 7.88
C GLU A 49 21.09 -2.60 6.60
N ILE A 50 21.64 -1.87 5.63
CA ILE A 50 22.36 -2.51 4.53
C ILE A 50 23.76 -2.80 5.06
N ASP A 51 23.95 -3.97 5.67
CA ASP A 51 25.28 -4.53 5.88
C ASP A 51 26.02 -4.47 4.53
N ASN A 52 27.30 -4.07 4.52
CA ASN A 52 28.17 -4.02 3.32
C ASN A 52 28.37 -5.39 2.61
N THR A 53 27.52 -6.37 2.91
CA THR A 53 27.47 -7.68 2.28
C THR A 53 26.75 -7.57 0.95
N SER A 54 27.41 -7.96 -0.14
CA SER A 54 26.81 -8.02 -1.47
C SER A 54 25.49 -8.81 -1.46
N ILE A 55 24.49 -8.26 -2.13
CA ILE A 55 23.19 -8.90 -2.37
C ILE A 55 23.34 -9.84 -3.57
N LEU A 56 23.07 -11.13 -3.37
CA LEU A 56 23.25 -12.19 -4.37
C LEU A 56 21.92 -12.83 -4.75
N GLU A 57 21.94 -13.56 -5.87
CA GLU A 57 20.80 -14.38 -6.29
C GLU A 57 20.43 -15.43 -5.22
N GLY A 58 19.14 -15.56 -4.95
CA GLY A 58 18.59 -16.42 -3.90
C GLY A 58 18.62 -15.83 -2.49
N ASP A 59 19.14 -14.61 -2.31
CA ASP A 59 18.98 -13.88 -1.05
C ASP A 59 17.55 -13.36 -0.88
N PHE A 60 17.17 -13.14 0.37
CA PHE A 60 15.89 -12.53 0.73
C PHE A 60 16.14 -11.12 1.26
N VAL A 61 15.28 -10.18 0.89
CA VAL A 61 15.41 -8.78 1.25
C VAL A 61 14.07 -8.21 1.70
N LEU A 62 14.13 -7.18 2.52
CA LEU A 62 13.01 -6.32 2.85
C LEU A 62 13.05 -5.11 1.94
N VAL A 63 11.97 -4.87 1.20
CA VAL A 63 11.84 -3.80 0.20
C VAL A 63 10.81 -2.79 0.69
N GLU A 64 11.12 -1.51 0.58
CA GLU A 64 10.23 -0.38 0.84
C GLU A 64 9.66 0.16 -0.48
N LEU A 65 8.34 0.03 -0.66
CA LEU A 65 7.62 0.65 -1.76
C LEU A 65 6.96 1.94 -1.27
N LYS A 66 7.46 3.08 -1.76
CA LYS A 66 6.95 4.41 -1.43
C LYS A 66 5.70 4.73 -2.25
N GLY A 67 4.55 4.83 -1.58
CA GLY A 67 3.32 5.38 -2.13
C GLY A 67 3.20 6.88 -1.85
N LYS A 68 2.18 7.53 -2.42
CA LYS A 68 1.97 9.00 -2.30
C LYS A 68 1.86 9.50 -0.85
N LYS A 69 1.33 8.69 0.07
CA LYS A 69 1.08 9.07 1.47
C LYS A 69 1.65 8.09 2.48
N SER A 70 2.24 7.00 2.03
CA SER A 70 2.68 5.92 2.92
C SER A 70 3.69 5.03 2.22
N ALA A 71 4.68 4.55 2.97
CA ALA A 71 5.52 3.44 2.54
C ALA A 71 4.92 2.11 2.99
N ARG A 72 5.08 1.07 2.16
CA ARG A 72 4.76 -0.32 2.50
C ARG A 72 5.99 -1.18 2.35
N HIS A 73 6.11 -2.18 3.19
CA HIS A 73 7.25 -3.07 3.26
C HIS A 73 6.88 -4.46 2.80
N TYR A 74 7.72 -5.04 1.96
CA TYR A 74 7.50 -6.36 1.41
C TYR A 74 8.75 -7.21 1.53
N VAL A 75 8.55 -8.50 1.78
CA VAL A 75 9.63 -9.47 1.62
C VAL A 75 9.73 -9.82 0.15
N ALA A 76 10.96 -9.85 -0.37
CA ALA A 76 11.24 -10.30 -1.73
C ALA A 76 12.43 -11.26 -1.75
N GLU A 77 12.46 -12.14 -2.74
CA GLU A 77 13.62 -12.96 -3.06
C GLU A 77 14.29 -12.41 -4.31
N ILE A 78 15.61 -12.30 -4.29
CA ILE A 78 16.42 -11.92 -5.45
C ILE A 78 16.47 -13.10 -6.42
N ILE A 79 15.92 -12.90 -7.61
CA ILE A 79 15.96 -13.89 -8.69
C ILE A 79 17.19 -13.67 -9.56
N LYS A 80 17.55 -12.42 -9.82
CA LYS A 80 18.68 -12.05 -10.66
C LYS A 80 19.31 -10.76 -10.19
N ASN A 81 20.64 -10.68 -10.24
CA ASN A 81 21.41 -9.46 -9.99
C ASN A 81 22.07 -9.02 -11.31
N PHE A 82 21.69 -7.85 -11.82
CA PHE A 82 22.23 -7.31 -13.07
C PHE A 82 23.54 -6.54 -12.89
N GLY A 83 23.98 -6.33 -11.65
CA GLY A 83 25.02 -5.38 -11.29
C GLY A 83 24.47 -3.97 -11.12
N GLU A 84 25.34 -3.06 -10.67
CA GLU A 84 25.05 -1.62 -10.54
C GLU A 84 23.82 -1.27 -9.67
N GLY A 85 23.41 -2.18 -8.78
CA GLY A 85 22.27 -1.97 -7.89
C GLY A 85 20.90 -2.25 -8.52
N HIS A 86 20.85 -2.96 -9.66
CA HIS A 86 19.60 -3.36 -10.30
C HIS A 86 19.31 -4.86 -10.11
N PHE A 87 18.08 -5.19 -9.70
CA PHE A 87 17.69 -6.56 -9.35
C PHE A 87 16.33 -6.95 -9.94
N GLU A 88 16.19 -8.22 -10.30
CA GLU A 88 14.87 -8.86 -10.47
C GLU A 88 14.51 -9.60 -9.19
N VAL A 89 13.27 -9.44 -8.74
CA VAL A 89 12.77 -10.04 -7.50
C VAL A 89 11.40 -10.66 -7.66
N ILE A 90 11.09 -11.62 -6.80
CA ILE A 90 9.73 -12.10 -6.57
C ILE A 90 9.29 -11.69 -5.18
N TYR A 91 8.24 -10.87 -5.11
CA TYR A 91 7.62 -10.51 -3.84
C TYR A 91 6.93 -11.71 -3.19
N MET A 92 6.87 -11.68 -1.86
CA MET A 92 6.22 -12.70 -1.06
C MET A 92 5.04 -12.10 -0.29
N LYS A 93 3.90 -12.76 -0.37
CA LYS A 93 2.69 -12.38 0.35
C LYS A 93 2.72 -12.94 1.77
N LYS A 94 2.57 -12.06 2.77
CA LYS A 94 2.37 -12.46 4.17
C LYS A 94 1.01 -13.15 4.33
N MET A 95 0.99 -14.28 5.02
CA MET A 95 -0.23 -15.00 5.36
C MET A 95 -0.92 -14.33 6.57
N LEU A 96 -2.24 -14.20 6.52
CA LEU A 96 -3.01 -13.60 7.61
C LEU A 96 -2.85 -14.41 8.90
N GLY A 97 -2.62 -13.71 10.02
CA GLY A 97 -2.53 -14.30 11.35
C GLY A 97 -1.24 -15.09 11.65
N CYS A 98 -0.22 -15.07 10.78
CA CYS A 98 1.08 -15.68 11.08
C CYS A 98 2.25 -14.99 10.38
N ASN A 99 3.48 -15.22 10.86
CA ASN A 99 4.71 -14.72 10.25
C ASN A 99 5.24 -15.66 9.15
N LYS A 100 4.35 -16.08 8.25
CA LYS A 100 4.68 -16.94 7.10
C LYS A 100 4.40 -16.23 5.79
N PHE A 101 5.21 -16.55 4.79
CA PHE A 101 5.19 -15.90 3.49
C PHE A 101 5.09 -16.93 2.37
N VAL A 102 4.42 -16.56 1.28
CA VAL A 102 4.29 -17.37 0.07
C VAL A 102 4.76 -16.54 -1.12
N LYS A 103 5.59 -17.12 -1.99
CA LYS A 103 6.05 -16.44 -3.21
C LYS A 103 4.86 -16.12 -4.12
N CYS A 104 4.86 -14.92 -4.68
CA CYS A 104 4.02 -14.58 -5.82
C CYS A 104 4.59 -15.22 -7.10
N GLU A 105 3.83 -15.16 -8.19
CA GLU A 105 4.24 -15.72 -9.48
C GLU A 105 4.92 -14.67 -10.38
N THR A 106 4.71 -13.39 -10.08
CA THR A 106 5.19 -12.28 -10.90
C THR A 106 6.58 -11.82 -10.46
N VAL A 107 7.44 -11.60 -11.45
CA VAL A 107 8.78 -11.02 -11.29
C VAL A 107 8.68 -9.50 -11.48
N TYR A 108 9.44 -8.76 -10.68
CA TYR A 108 9.51 -7.31 -10.70
C TYR A 108 10.96 -6.86 -10.70
N GLU A 109 11.22 -5.67 -11.25
CA GLU A 109 12.52 -5.01 -11.18
C GLU A 109 12.51 -4.01 -10.01
N ILE A 110 13.62 -3.95 -9.26
CA ILE A 110 13.83 -2.98 -8.18
C ILE A 110 15.26 -2.46 -8.20
N ASP A 111 15.46 -1.31 -7.58
CA ASP A 111 16.77 -0.73 -7.35
C ASP A 111 17.25 -1.00 -5.91
N GLU A 112 18.56 -0.95 -5.69
CA GLU A 112 19.18 -1.05 -4.36
C GLU A 112 18.59 -0.02 -3.39
N SER A 113 18.16 1.14 -3.90
CA SER A 113 17.57 2.21 -3.10
C SER A 113 16.23 1.86 -2.44
N ASP A 114 15.53 0.86 -2.98
CA ASP A 114 14.28 0.32 -2.44
C ASP A 114 14.53 -0.74 -1.37
N ILE A 115 15.76 -1.27 -1.27
CA ILE A 115 16.12 -2.31 -0.31
C ILE A 115 16.40 -1.67 1.05
N VAL A 116 15.64 -2.07 2.05
CA VAL A 116 15.82 -1.62 3.45
C VAL A 116 16.93 -2.43 4.11
N LYS A 117 16.87 -3.76 3.98
CA LYS A 117 17.86 -4.67 4.53
C LYS A 117 17.82 -6.06 3.92
N LYS A 118 18.94 -6.77 4.06
CA LYS A 118 19.04 -8.20 3.78
C LYS A 118 18.41 -9.00 4.91
N LEU A 119 17.66 -10.04 4.58
CA LEU A 119 17.00 -10.92 5.54
C LEU A 119 17.80 -12.22 5.74
N PRO A 120 17.74 -12.81 6.95
CA PRO A 120 18.29 -14.13 7.18
C PRO A 120 17.57 -15.18 6.33
N LYS A 121 18.25 -16.30 6.04
CA LYS A 121 17.64 -17.40 5.27
C LYS A 121 16.39 -17.94 6.01
N PRO A 122 15.24 -18.06 5.33
CA PRO A 122 14.03 -18.56 5.95
C PRO A 122 14.05 -20.07 6.14
N THR A 123 13.24 -20.54 7.09
CA THR A 123 12.83 -21.95 7.15
C THR A 123 11.67 -22.17 6.19
N ALA A 124 11.83 -23.11 5.25
CA ALA A 124 10.75 -23.50 4.35
C ALA A 124 9.94 -24.67 4.94
N VAL A 125 8.62 -24.54 4.97
CA VAL A 125 7.69 -25.59 5.41
C VAL A 125 6.61 -25.84 4.35
N GLY A 126 6.18 -27.09 4.21
CA GLY A 126 5.22 -27.49 3.17
C GLY A 126 5.91 -27.82 1.83
N GLY A 127 5.21 -27.62 0.72
CA GLY A 127 5.70 -27.98 -0.62
C GLY A 127 5.41 -29.44 -1.03
N SER A 128 4.71 -30.22 -0.20
CA SER A 128 4.08 -31.47 -0.64
C SER A 128 2.92 -31.16 -1.57
N GLY A 129 2.57 -32.02 -2.53
CA GLY A 129 1.57 -31.75 -3.59
C GLY A 129 0.16 -31.26 -3.17
N ARG A 130 -0.15 -31.18 -1.87
CA ARG A 130 -1.40 -30.60 -1.32
C ARG A 130 -1.22 -29.23 -0.63
N ARG A 131 0.00 -28.75 -0.41
CA ARG A 131 0.30 -27.52 0.35
C ARG A 131 1.39 -26.71 -0.33
N MET A 132 1.10 -25.44 -0.64
CA MET A 132 2.10 -24.49 -1.14
C MET A 132 3.30 -24.39 -0.19
N LYS A 133 4.48 -24.13 -0.75
CA LYS A 133 5.71 -23.90 0.01
C LYS A 133 5.60 -22.55 0.73
N GLN A 134 5.74 -22.57 2.05
CA GLN A 134 5.68 -21.40 2.92
C GLN A 134 7.06 -21.13 3.51
N PHE A 135 7.35 -19.86 3.77
CA PHE A 135 8.64 -19.41 4.29
C PHE A 135 8.44 -18.67 5.60
N SER A 136 9.25 -18.98 6.60
CA SER A 136 9.26 -18.34 7.91
C SER A 136 10.64 -17.77 8.18
N PHE A 137 10.72 -16.48 8.50
CA PHE A 137 11.99 -15.82 8.80
C PHE A 137 12.18 -15.75 10.32
N PRO A 138 13.41 -15.92 10.84
CA PRO A 138 13.73 -15.76 12.24
C PRO A 138 13.88 -14.27 12.62
N ILE A 139 12.97 -13.42 12.14
CA ILE A 139 12.95 -11.98 12.39
C ILE A 139 11.51 -11.54 12.61
N ASP A 140 11.33 -10.54 13.46
CA ASP A 140 10.02 -9.93 13.65
C ASP A 140 9.79 -8.79 12.64
N PHE A 141 8.56 -8.70 12.15
CA PHE A 141 8.14 -7.68 11.18
C PHE A 141 7.11 -6.70 11.76
N MET A 142 6.85 -6.72 13.07
CA MET A 142 5.82 -5.87 13.69
C MET A 142 6.09 -4.37 13.57
N SER A 143 7.34 -3.96 13.41
CA SER A 143 7.73 -2.57 13.18
C SER A 143 7.54 -2.10 11.74
N TYR A 144 7.20 -2.99 10.81
CA TYR A 144 7.06 -2.67 9.39
C TYR A 144 5.60 -2.69 8.94
N ASN A 145 5.23 -1.72 8.12
CA ASN A 145 3.92 -1.67 7.46
C ASN A 145 3.83 -2.68 6.30
N MET A 146 3.42 -3.92 6.59
CA MET A 146 3.35 -5.04 5.63
C MET A 146 1.97 -5.30 5.04
#